data_AF-A0A9D6PNI9-F1
#
_entry.id   AF-A0A9D6PNI9-F1
#
_cell.length_a   1.000
_cell.length_b   1.000
_cell.length_c   1.000
_cell.angle_alpha   90.00
_cell.angle_beta   90.00
_cell.angle_gamma   90.00
#
_symmetry.space_group_name_H-M   'P 1'
#
loop_
_entity.id
_entity.type
_entity.pdbx_description
1 polymer ?
#
loop_
_entity_poly.entity_id
_entity_poly.type
_entity_poly.pdbx_seq_one_letter_code
_entity_poly.pdbx_strand_id
1 'polypeptide(L)'
;MFRIDEIQKDIFRINYFDGKRPVGYSQFLIRDEMPALIHTGIYPLYEGVRAEIRKVLDPATLRYIVIPHFEADECGGMDRFLA
;
A
#
# COMPACT_ATOMS: atom_id res chain seq x y z
N MET A 1 3.81 -11.48 6.56
CA MET A 1 2.35 -11.45 6.74
C MET A 1 1.87 -10.04 6.60
N PHE A 2 0.72 -9.86 5.95
CA PHE A 2 0.07 -8.55 5.82
C PHE A 2 -0.82 -8.29 7.03
N ARG A 3 -0.88 -7.01 7.42
CA ARG A 3 -1.81 -6.49 8.42
C ARG A 3 -2.24 -5.10 7.97
N ILE A 4 -3.53 -4.81 8.06
CA ILE A 4 -4.06 -3.48 7.88
C ILE A 4 -4.62 -2.97 9.21
N ASP A 5 -4.24 -1.76 9.61
CA ASP A 5 -4.75 -1.09 10.79
C ASP A 5 -5.27 0.30 10.40
N GLU A 6 -6.45 0.70 10.86
CA GLU A 6 -6.83 2.10 10.86
C GLU A 6 -6.07 2.81 12.00
N ILE A 7 -5.14 3.69 11.64
CA ILE A 7 -4.25 4.36 12.61
C ILE A 7 -4.74 5.77 12.97
N GLN A 8 -5.60 6.31 12.13
CA GLN A 8 -6.37 7.52 12.32
C GLN A 8 -7.62 7.38 11.44
N LYS A 9 -8.69 8.12 11.75
CA LYS A 9 -9.91 8.17 10.93
C LYS A 9 -9.55 8.26 9.45
N ASP A 10 -9.99 7.25 8.70
CA ASP A 10 -9.83 7.15 7.25
C ASP A 10 -8.36 7.05 6.73
N ILE A 11 -7.40 6.83 7.63
CA ILE A 11 -5.99 6.59 7.32
C ILE A 11 -5.59 5.20 7.83
N PHE A 12 -5.23 4.34 6.89
CA PHE A 12 -4.91 2.95 7.14
C PHE A 12 -3.44 2.69 6.86
N ARG A 13 -2.77 1.99 7.77
CA ARG A 13 -1.43 1.45 7.54
C ARG A 13 -1.54 -0.01 7.13
N ILE A 14 -1.09 -0.30 5.92
CA ILE A 14 -0.86 -1.67 5.45
C ILE A 14 0.60 -2.00 5.73
N ASN A 15 0.87 -3.03 6.52
CA ASN A 15 2.23 -3.44 6.83
C ASN A 15 2.47 -4.89 6.43
N TYR A 16 3.54 -5.13 5.68
CA TYR A 16 4.07 -6.46 5.42
C TYR A 16 5.35 -6.70 6.23
N PHE A 17 5.38 -7.80 6.95
CA PHE A 17 6.56 -8.24 7.70
C PHE A 17 6.85 -9.72 7.45
N ASP A 18 8.01 -10.07 6.91
CA ASP A 18 8.35 -11.46 6.55
C ASP A 18 8.80 -12.32 7.73
N GLY A 19 9.04 -11.71 8.90
CA GLY A 19 9.52 -12.39 10.10
C GLY A 19 11.00 -12.77 10.07
N LYS A 20 11.73 -12.47 8.99
CA LYS A 20 13.15 -12.83 8.83
C LYS A 20 14.10 -11.68 9.14
N ARG A 21 13.65 -10.44 8.97
CA ARG A 21 14.43 -9.22 9.20
C ARG A 21 13.67 -8.29 10.15
N PRO A 22 14.32 -7.41 10.93
CA PRO A 22 13.65 -6.45 11.80
C PRO A 22 13.08 -5.24 11.02
N VAL A 23 12.74 -5.41 9.75
CA VAL A 23 12.25 -4.36 8.86
C VAL A 23 10.99 -4.86 8.16
N GLY A 24 9.96 -4.02 8.12
CA GLY A 24 8.74 -4.26 7.36
C GLY A 24 8.53 -3.20 6.28
N TYR A 25 7.55 -3.43 5.41
CA TYR A 25 7.16 -2.48 4.37
C TYR A 25 5.79 -1.93 4.75
N SER A 26 5.73 -0.63 5.06
CA SER A 26 4.51 0.08 5.44
C SER A 26 4.02 0.96 4.30
N GLN A 27 2.87 0.61 3.74
CA GLN A 27 2.09 1.46 2.85
C GLN A 27 1.02 2.20 3.65
N PHE A 28 0.60 3.37 3.17
CA PHE A 28 -0.52 4.10 3.75
C PHE A 28 -1.63 4.29 2.72
N LEU A 29 -2.83 3.85 3.08
CA LEU A 29 -4.04 4.07 2.31
C LEU A 29 -4.85 5.19 2.97
N ILE A 30 -5.14 6.24 2.21
CA ILE A 30 -6.00 7.34 2.63
C ILE A 30 -7.33 7.18 1.91
N ARG A 31 -8.40 6.95 2.67
CA ARG A 31 -9.76 6.91 2.15
C ARG A 31 -10.34 8.33 2.21
N ASP A 32 -10.50 8.95 1.05
CA ASP A 32 -11.05 10.29 0.94
C ASP A 32 -11.86 10.41 -0.37
N GLU A 33 -12.36 11.59 -0.70
CA GLU A 33 -13.02 11.88 -1.99
C GLU A 33 -12.10 11.56 -3.19
N MET A 34 -10.78 11.66 -3.00
CA MET A 34 -9.76 11.23 -3.95
C MET A 34 -8.79 10.26 -3.26
N PRO A 35 -9.11 8.95 -3.23
CA PRO A 35 -8.32 7.97 -2.49
C PRO A 35 -6.87 7.91 -2.96
N ALA A 36 -5.95 7.80 -2.00
CA ALA A 36 -4.51 7.79 -2.26
C ALA A 36 -3.83 6.60 -1.61
N LEU A 37 -2.92 5.96 -2.36
CA LEU A 37 -1.97 4.99 -1.83
C LEU A 37 -0.59 5.65 -1.78
N ILE A 38 0.02 5.70 -0.61
CA ILE A 38 1.43 6.10 -0.42
C ILE A 38 2.25 4.83 -0.31
N HIS A 39 3.29 4.72 -1.15
CA HIS A 39 4.19 3.56 -1.25
C HIS A 39 3.48 2.31 -1.78
N THR A 40 4.14 1.55 -2.66
CA THR A 40 3.58 0.33 -3.28
C THR A 40 4.28 -0.96 -2.83
N GLY A 41 5.35 -0.85 -2.04
CA GLY A 41 6.17 -1.98 -1.62
C GLY A 41 7.13 -2.49 -2.69
N ILE A 42 7.83 -3.58 -2.37
CA ILE A 42 8.61 -4.36 -3.35
C ILE A 42 7.68 -5.07 -4.35
N TYR A 43 8.19 -5.39 -5.54
CA TYR A 43 7.44 -6.02 -6.64
C TYR A 43 6.59 -7.25 -6.23
N PRO A 44 7.10 -8.19 -5.40
CA PRO A 44 6.30 -9.35 -4.95
C PRO A 44 5.07 -9.02 -4.09
N LEU A 45 4.97 -7.82 -3.52
CA LEU A 45 3.91 -7.48 -2.55
C LEU A 45 2.61 -6.99 -3.19
N TYR A 46 2.58 -6.71 -4.49
CA TYR A 46 1.41 -6.11 -5.15
C TYR A 46 0.09 -6.80 -4.81
N GLU A 47 0.01 -8.12 -4.95
CA GLU A 47 -1.26 -8.85 -4.72
C GLU A 47 -1.74 -8.71 -3.28
N GLY A 48 -0.80 -8.77 -2.33
CA GLY A 48 -1.10 -8.62 -0.92
C GLY A 48 -1.50 -7.19 -0.56
N VAL A 49 -0.76 -6.18 -1.03
CA VAL A 49 -1.11 -4.77 -0.84
C VAL A 49 -2.49 -4.49 -1.42
N ARG A 50 -2.75 -4.89 -2.67
CA ARG A 50 -4.05 -4.71 -3.33
C ARG A 50 -5.19 -5.44 -2.63
N ALA A 51 -4.93 -6.63 -2.06
CA ALA A 51 -5.91 -7.35 -1.26
C ALA A 51 -6.25 -6.63 0.05
N GLU A 52 -5.26 -6.01 0.72
CA GLU A 52 -5.50 -5.19 1.92
C GLU A 52 -6.28 -3.92 1.59
N ILE A 53 -5.98 -3.25 0.47
CA ILE A 53 -6.74 -2.07 0.00
C ILE A 53 -8.22 -2.44 -0.20
N ARG A 54 -8.50 -3.60 -0.83
CA ARG A 54 -9.87 -4.08 -1.10
C ARG A 54 -10.72 -4.24 0.17
N LYS A 55 -10.12 -4.39 1.34
CA LYS A 55 -10.85 -4.46 2.61
C LYS A 55 -11.43 -3.11 3.05
N VAL A 56 -10.93 -2.00 2.48
CA VAL A 56 -11.29 -0.63 2.86
C VAL A 56 -12.10 0.08 1.77
N LEU A 57 -11.70 -0.09 0.50
CA LEU A 57 -12.33 0.51 -0.68
C LEU A 57 -12.05 -0.32 -1.94
N ASP A 58 -12.79 -0.07 -3.02
CA ASP A 58 -12.47 -0.70 -4.31
C ASP A 58 -11.13 -0.16 -4.84
N PRO A 59 -10.09 -0.99 -5.05
CA PRO A 59 -8.80 -0.53 -5.55
C PRO A 59 -8.88 0.24 -6.88
N ALA A 60 -9.93 0.03 -7.68
CA ALA A 60 -10.15 0.77 -8.93
C ALA A 60 -10.53 2.24 -8.71
N THR A 61 -10.89 2.66 -7.49
CA THR A 61 -11.19 4.06 -7.16
C THR A 61 -9.98 4.83 -6.66
N LEU A 62 -8.81 4.19 -6.55
CA LEU A 62 -7.56 4.89 -6.25
C LEU A 62 -7.32 5.99 -7.30
N ARG A 63 -7.23 7.22 -6.82
CA ARG A 63 -6.97 8.39 -7.66
C ARG A 63 -5.50 8.75 -7.71
N TYR A 64 -4.78 8.53 -6.61
CA TYR A 64 -3.38 8.88 -6.49
C TYR A 64 -2.53 7.70 -6.00
N ILE A 65 -1.35 7.58 -6.60
CA ILE A 65 -0.25 6.75 -6.10
C ILE A 65 0.89 7.71 -5.81
N VAL A 66 1.31 7.78 -4.56
CA VAL A 66 2.39 8.64 -4.10
C VAL A 66 3.61 7.77 -3.86
N ILE A 67 4.71 8.09 -4.52
CA ILE A 67 6.00 7.44 -4.35
C ILE A 67 6.95 8.45 -3.70
N PRO A 68 7.12 8.42 -2.36
CA PRO A 68 7.97 9.38 -1.64
C PRO A 68 9.45 9.28 -2.03
N HIS A 69 9.92 8.05 -2.25
CA HIS A 69 11.27 7.76 -2.68
C HIS A 69 11.26 6.77 -3.85
N PHE A 70 12.05 7.03 -4.89
CA PHE A 70 12.09 6.19 -6.08
C PHE A 70 13.14 5.09 -5.95
N GLU A 71 12.83 4.08 -5.14
CA GLU A 71 13.64 2.87 -4.94
C GLU A 71 12.75 1.62 -5.03
N ALA A 72 13.35 0.48 -5.39
CA ALA A 72 12.63 -0.76 -5.69
C ALA A 72 11.75 -1.28 -4.54
N ASP A 73 12.03 -0.87 -3.31
CA ASP A 73 11.23 -1.18 -2.12
C ASP A 73 10.01 -0.28 -1.89
N GLU A 74 9.91 0.83 -2.61
CA GLU A 74 8.78 1.75 -2.55
C GLU A 74 7.92 1.78 -3.82
N CYS A 75 8.53 1.56 -4.99
CA CYS A 75 7.86 1.67 -6.30
C CYS A 75 7.62 0.34 -7.00
N GLY A 76 7.87 -0.80 -6.34
CA GLY A 76 7.82 -2.12 -6.96
C GLY A 76 6.45 -2.55 -7.50
N GLY A 77 5.34 -2.01 -7.00
CA GLY A 77 4.00 -2.28 -7.53
C GLY A 77 3.47 -1.24 -8.52
N MET A 78 4.23 -0.19 -8.80
CA MET A 78 3.76 1.02 -9.49
C MET A 78 3.16 0.73 -10.87
N ASP A 79 3.82 -0.07 -11.70
CA ASP A 79 3.36 -0.44 -13.04
C ASP A 79 1.99 -1.12 -13.01
N ARG A 80 1.77 -2.02 -12.05
CA ARG A 80 0.54 -2.81 -11.91
C ARG A 80 -0.63 -2.05 -11.29
N PHE A 81 -0.37 -0.93 -10.61
CA PHE A 81 -1.41 -0.03 -10.13
C PHE A 81 -1.76 1.07 -11.14
N LEU A 82 -0.89 1.30 -12.14
CA LEU A 82 -1.13 2.27 -13.24
C LEU A 82 -1.72 1.64 -14.51
N ALA A 83 -1.66 0.31 -14.64
CA ALA A 83 -2.22 -0.46 -15.76
C ALA A 83 -3.75 -0.67 -15.62
#